data_AF-A0A4U1FSQ7-F1
#
_entry.id   AF-A0A4U1FSQ7-F1
#
_cell.length_a   1.000
_cell.length_b   1.000
_cell.length_c   1.000
_cell.angle_alpha   90.00
_cell.angle_beta   90.00
_cell.angle_gamma   90.00
#
_symmetry.space_group_name_H-M   'P 1'
#
loop_
_entity.id
_entity.type
_entity.pdbx_description
1 polymer ?
#
loop_
_entity_poly.entity_id
_entity_poly.type
_entity_poly.pdbx_seq_one_letter_code
_entity_poly.pdbx_strand_id
1 'polypeptide(L)'
;SWPNYEDIYKKIIEVATFLDLPRFPDITEDCYLHPNILCMKYLMEVNLPDEMHDLTCHVVKVTGMGEVDFLTFDPIAKKGKTVKYDVQAVAVIVVVLKLLFLLDDNLEWSLSNIAEKYNEKNEEDKPWFDFRKWYQVMKTAVDEKKQKWEEARAKYLWKSEKPLYHSAIDRSVVYKRREMVVSLQKQFSTLVGSTPTVEKQSPSSFQFSWTEEGSDRTCFHGHSLQGVLKQKGQSLMTKNSLYWLSTQKFCKSYCKHVTTYEESNFSLSYQFILNLFSFLLRIKTSLLHEEVSLIEKRLFKAKYSTTKKKSSRSRKARKC
;
A
#
# COMPACT_ATOMS: atom_id res chain seq x y z
N SER A 1 -3.97 -1.73 -22.79
CA SER A 1 -3.71 -1.08 -21.50
C SER A 1 -4.16 -2.01 -20.39
N TRP A 2 -3.47 -2.03 -19.24
CA TRP A 2 -3.97 -2.78 -18.08
C TRP A 2 -5.17 -2.05 -17.46
N PRO A 3 -6.15 -2.78 -16.92
CA PRO A 3 -7.30 -2.16 -16.28
C PRO A 3 -6.88 -1.40 -15.02
N ASN A 4 -7.44 -0.21 -14.84
CA ASN A 4 -7.21 0.63 -13.67
C ASN A 4 -7.94 0.01 -12.47
N TYR A 5 -7.30 0.03 -11.29
CA TYR A 5 -7.88 -0.48 -10.04
C TYR A 5 -9.28 0.07 -9.78
N GLU A 6 -9.50 1.38 -9.96
CA GLU A 6 -10.83 1.98 -9.73
C GLU A 6 -11.90 1.47 -10.70
N ASP A 7 -11.52 1.19 -11.94
CA ASP A 7 -12.46 0.67 -12.94
C ASP A 7 -12.85 -0.77 -12.60
N ILE A 8 -11.88 -1.60 -12.21
CA ILE A 8 -12.12 -2.97 -11.73
C ILE A 8 -13.01 -2.93 -10.50
N TYR A 9 -12.67 -2.07 -9.54
CA TYR A 9 -13.39 -1.94 -8.29
C TYR A 9 -14.84 -1.54 -8.53
N LYS A 10 -15.08 -0.53 -9.37
CA LYS A 10 -16.42 -0.09 -9.76
C LYS A 10 -17.19 -1.23 -10.43
N LYS A 11 -16.55 -1.99 -11.32
CA LYS A 11 -17.17 -3.14 -11.99
C LYS A 11 -17.52 -4.26 -11.01
N ILE A 12 -16.71 -4.50 -9.98
CA ILE A 12 -17.04 -5.46 -8.91
C ILE A 12 -18.33 -5.04 -8.21
N ILE A 13 -18.50 -3.76 -7.87
CA ILE A 13 -19.74 -3.27 -7.25
C ILE A 13 -20.93 -3.45 -8.22
N GLU A 14 -20.77 -3.01 -9.46
CA GLU A 14 -21.82 -3.11 -10.49
C GLU A 14 -22.28 -4.57 -10.65
N VAL A 15 -21.35 -5.52 -10.74
CA VAL A 15 -21.67 -6.95 -10.87
C VAL A 15 -22.32 -7.49 -9.61
N ALA A 16 -21.81 -7.17 -8.41
CA ALA A 16 -22.37 -7.65 -7.15
C ALA A 16 -23.81 -7.16 -6.94
N THR A 17 -24.07 -5.89 -7.28
CA THR A 17 -25.42 -5.30 -7.22
C THR A 17 -26.35 -5.85 -8.30
N PHE A 18 -25.85 -6.07 -9.52
CA PHE A 18 -26.63 -6.64 -10.62
C PHE A 18 -27.08 -8.09 -10.33
N LEU A 19 -26.21 -8.87 -9.69
CA LEU A 19 -26.48 -10.24 -9.29
C LEU A 19 -27.27 -10.35 -7.98
N ASP A 20 -27.60 -9.22 -7.34
CA ASP A 20 -28.28 -9.15 -6.03
C ASP A 20 -27.61 -10.05 -4.98
N LEU A 21 -26.27 -9.98 -4.93
CA LEU A 21 -25.50 -10.85 -4.03
C LEU A 21 -25.85 -10.53 -2.57
N PRO A 22 -25.99 -11.57 -1.71
CA PRO A 22 -26.17 -11.35 -0.29
C PRO A 22 -24.94 -10.68 0.33
N ARG A 23 -25.12 -10.16 1.55
CA ARG A 23 -24.02 -9.69 2.37
C ARG A 23 -22.92 -10.76 2.43
N PHE A 24 -21.67 -10.35 2.20
CA PHE A 24 -20.54 -11.26 2.25
C PHE A 24 -20.30 -11.77 3.67
N PRO A 25 -19.59 -12.90 3.81
CA PRO A 25 -19.23 -13.43 5.13
C PRO A 25 -18.53 -12.38 5.99
N ASP A 26 -18.83 -12.41 7.28
CA ASP A 26 -18.23 -11.51 8.25
C ASP A 26 -16.71 -11.73 8.33
N ILE A 27 -15.95 -10.63 8.30
CA ILE A 27 -14.50 -10.66 8.40
C ILE A 27 -14.11 -10.57 9.87
N THR A 28 -13.69 -11.72 10.42
CA THR A 28 -13.18 -11.85 11.79
C THR A 28 -11.69 -11.50 11.87
N GLU A 29 -11.14 -11.41 13.07
CA GLU A 29 -9.72 -11.09 13.27
C GLU A 29 -8.76 -12.12 12.63
N ASP A 30 -9.20 -13.38 12.49
CA ASP A 30 -8.43 -14.49 11.90
C ASP A 30 -8.51 -14.53 10.36
N CYS A 31 -9.37 -13.71 9.75
CA CYS A 31 -9.52 -13.69 8.30
C CYS A 31 -8.33 -12.98 7.63
N TYR A 32 -7.81 -13.55 6.53
CA TYR A 32 -6.69 -12.97 5.78
C TYR A 32 -6.95 -11.54 5.25
N LEU A 33 -8.21 -11.12 5.13
CA LEU A 33 -8.62 -9.78 4.72
C LEU A 33 -8.68 -8.79 5.90
N HIS A 34 -8.52 -9.27 7.14
CA HIS A 34 -8.52 -8.42 8.31
C HIS A 34 -7.33 -7.46 8.27
N PRO A 35 -7.53 -6.16 8.60
CA PRO A 35 -6.47 -5.16 8.51
C PRO A 35 -5.20 -5.52 9.27
N ASN A 36 -5.29 -6.23 10.41
CA ASN A 36 -4.10 -6.62 11.17
C ASN A 36 -3.23 -7.61 10.37
N ILE A 37 -3.84 -8.65 9.80
CA ILE A 37 -3.10 -9.65 9.01
C ILE A 37 -2.50 -9.00 7.75
N LEU A 38 -3.28 -8.15 7.07
CA LEU A 38 -2.79 -7.41 5.91
C LEU A 38 -1.66 -6.43 6.29
N CYS A 39 -1.75 -5.74 7.43
CA CYS A 39 -0.68 -4.86 7.89
C CYS A 39 0.61 -5.65 8.09
N MET A 40 0.55 -6.81 8.74
CA MET A 40 1.73 -7.68 8.90
C MET A 40 2.30 -8.09 7.53
N LYS A 41 1.45 -8.58 6.61
CA LYS A 41 1.86 -8.94 5.25
C LYS A 41 2.62 -7.79 4.57
N TYR A 42 2.08 -6.57 4.61
CA TYR A 42 2.68 -5.43 3.95
C TYR A 42 3.94 -4.92 4.66
N LEU A 43 4.04 -5.00 5.99
CA LEU A 43 5.28 -4.71 6.72
C LEU A 43 6.41 -5.67 6.28
N MET A 44 6.09 -6.97 6.17
CA MET A 44 7.03 -7.98 5.67
C MET A 44 7.43 -7.71 4.23
N GLU A 45 6.46 -7.39 3.37
CA GLU A 45 6.69 -7.08 1.96
C GLU A 45 7.66 -5.91 1.74
N VAL A 46 7.52 -4.84 2.52
CA VAL A 46 8.36 -3.62 2.38
C VAL A 46 9.55 -3.58 3.33
N ASN A 47 9.96 -4.75 3.86
CA ASN A 47 11.14 -4.87 4.71
C ASN A 47 11.13 -3.93 5.92
N LEU A 48 9.97 -3.72 6.55
CA LEU A 48 9.85 -2.89 7.76
C LEU A 48 9.96 -3.78 9.02
N PRO A 49 10.31 -3.18 10.18
CA PRO A 49 10.34 -3.89 11.45
C PRO A 49 8.98 -4.46 11.85
N ASP A 50 8.99 -5.70 12.32
CA ASP A 50 7.84 -6.43 12.86
C ASP A 50 7.24 -5.75 14.10
N GLU A 51 8.05 -5.07 14.91
CA GLU A 51 7.59 -4.26 16.05
C GLU A 51 6.59 -3.15 15.67
N MET A 52 6.57 -2.73 14.39
CA MET A 52 5.57 -1.76 13.92
C MET A 52 4.15 -2.34 13.94
N HIS A 53 4.01 -3.67 13.93
CA HIS A 53 2.71 -4.34 13.84
C HIS A 53 1.81 -4.00 15.04
N ASP A 54 2.34 -3.97 16.26
CA ASP A 54 1.59 -3.62 17.47
C ASP A 54 0.98 -2.22 17.37
N LEU A 55 1.71 -1.28 16.78
CA LEU A 55 1.23 0.09 16.54
C LEU A 55 0.14 0.11 15.46
N THR A 56 0.28 -0.69 14.39
CA THR A 56 -0.76 -0.81 13.37
C THR A 56 -2.06 -1.37 13.96
N CYS A 57 -1.99 -2.43 14.77
CA CYS A 57 -3.12 -3.01 15.49
C CYS A 57 -3.78 -1.98 16.42
N HIS A 58 -2.97 -1.19 17.12
CA HIS A 58 -3.49 -0.12 17.98
C HIS A 58 -4.26 0.95 17.18
N VAL A 59 -3.72 1.39 16.03
CA VAL A 59 -4.41 2.34 15.14
C VAL A 59 -5.72 1.77 14.60
N VAL A 60 -5.73 0.49 14.17
CA VAL A 60 -6.95 -0.20 13.70
C VAL A 60 -8.02 -0.21 14.79
N LYS A 61 -7.64 -0.54 16.03
CA LYS A 61 -8.53 -0.57 17.20
C LYS A 61 -9.09 0.82 17.53
N VAL A 62 -8.26 1.86 17.57
CA VAL A 62 -8.69 3.23 17.91
C VAL A 62 -9.59 3.83 16.83
N THR A 63 -9.38 3.46 15.56
CA THR A 63 -10.16 3.99 14.43
C THR A 63 -11.44 3.20 14.15
N GLY A 64 -11.68 2.08 14.84
CA GLY A 64 -12.83 1.19 14.63
C GLY A 64 -12.81 0.51 13.26
N MET A 65 -11.62 0.36 12.66
CA MET A 65 -11.48 -0.24 11.31
C MET A 65 -11.44 -1.77 11.33
N GLY A 66 -11.23 -2.38 12.49
CA GLY A 66 -11.30 -3.83 12.67
C GLY A 66 -12.71 -4.36 12.95
N GLU A 67 -13.72 -3.48 13.04
CA GLU A 67 -15.09 -3.89 13.34
C GLU A 67 -15.72 -4.62 12.15
N VAL A 68 -16.43 -5.71 12.42
CA VAL A 68 -17.09 -6.54 11.40
C VAL A 68 -18.01 -5.72 10.50
N ASP A 69 -18.79 -4.79 11.06
CA ASP A 69 -19.68 -3.92 10.29
C ASP A 69 -18.94 -2.94 9.37
N PHE A 70 -17.68 -2.62 9.69
CA PHE A 70 -16.84 -1.79 8.84
C PHE A 70 -16.20 -2.59 7.70
N LEU A 71 -15.85 -3.84 7.96
CA LEU A 71 -15.13 -4.71 7.03
C LEU A 71 -16.07 -5.50 6.11
N THR A 72 -17.30 -5.78 6.51
CA THR A 72 -18.17 -6.65 5.73
C THR A 72 -18.79 -5.91 4.55
N PHE A 73 -18.53 -6.42 3.34
CA PHE A 73 -19.13 -5.86 2.13
C PHE A 73 -20.60 -6.29 2.00
N ASP A 74 -21.48 -5.29 1.94
CA ASP A 74 -22.92 -5.46 1.69
C ASP A 74 -23.31 -4.73 0.38
N PRO A 75 -23.58 -5.49 -0.70
CA PRO A 75 -23.98 -4.92 -1.99
C PRO A 75 -25.36 -4.22 -1.96
N ILE A 76 -26.27 -4.67 -1.10
CA ILE A 76 -27.68 -4.29 -1.10
C ILE A 76 -27.94 -3.11 -0.14
N ALA A 77 -27.12 -2.99 0.91
CA ALA A 77 -27.22 -1.87 1.85
C ALA A 77 -27.05 -0.51 1.13
N LYS A 78 -27.92 0.46 1.47
CA LYS A 78 -27.93 1.84 0.94
C LYS A 78 -26.59 2.59 1.04
N LYS A 79 -25.62 2.06 1.81
CA LYS A 79 -24.29 2.65 1.93
C LYS A 79 -23.28 2.13 0.93
N GLY A 80 -23.54 1.05 0.16
CA GLY A 80 -22.78 0.61 -1.03
C GLY A 80 -21.26 0.76 -0.94
N LYS A 81 -20.69 0.64 0.27
CA LYS A 81 -19.29 0.90 0.54
C LYS A 81 -18.63 -0.45 0.51
N THR A 82 -18.18 -0.84 -0.67
CA THR A 82 -17.12 -1.84 -0.78
C THR A 82 -15.94 -1.39 0.06
N VAL A 83 -15.25 -2.36 0.66
CA VAL A 83 -14.09 -2.14 1.52
C VAL A 83 -12.82 -2.43 0.72
N LYS A 84 -11.92 -1.45 0.62
CA LYS A 84 -10.61 -1.59 -0.05
C LYS A 84 -9.59 -2.14 0.95
N TYR A 85 -9.68 -3.42 1.31
CA TYR A 85 -8.90 -4.01 2.42
C TYR A 85 -7.40 -3.72 2.33
N ASP A 86 -6.78 -4.01 1.17
CA ASP A 86 -5.35 -3.79 0.97
C ASP A 86 -4.95 -2.31 1.07
N VAL A 87 -5.74 -1.42 0.45
CA VAL A 87 -5.49 0.03 0.47
C VAL A 87 -5.61 0.57 1.89
N GLN A 88 -6.60 0.09 2.66
CA GLN A 88 -6.81 0.48 4.05
C GLN A 88 -5.68 0.02 4.95
N ALA A 89 -5.24 -1.25 4.84
CA ALA A 89 -4.13 -1.77 5.62
C ALA A 89 -2.83 -1.00 5.36
N VAL A 90 -2.52 -0.75 4.09
CA VAL A 90 -1.37 0.07 3.70
C VAL A 90 -1.51 1.51 4.24
N ALA A 91 -2.68 2.11 4.15
CA ALA A 91 -2.90 3.46 4.68
C ALA A 91 -2.69 3.52 6.21
N VAL A 92 -3.04 2.46 6.96
CA VAL A 92 -2.71 2.32 8.39
C VAL A 92 -1.20 2.32 8.60
N ILE A 93 -0.44 1.54 7.82
CA ILE A 93 1.03 1.51 7.90
C ILE A 93 1.62 2.91 7.66
N VAL A 94 1.14 3.62 6.62
CA VAL A 94 1.59 4.98 6.32
C VAL A 94 1.30 5.93 7.50
N VAL A 95 0.14 5.83 8.14
CA VAL A 95 -0.18 6.62 9.34
C VAL A 95 0.78 6.29 10.50
N VAL A 96 1.11 5.02 10.72
CA VAL A 96 2.07 4.61 11.75
C VAL A 96 3.48 5.13 11.45
N LEU A 97 3.93 5.07 10.19
CA LEU A 97 5.20 5.66 9.76
C LEU A 97 5.22 7.17 10.03
N LYS A 98 4.13 7.89 9.74
CA LYS A 98 4.00 9.31 10.10
C LYS A 98 4.04 9.55 11.61
N LEU A 99 3.45 8.67 12.42
CA LEU A 99 3.48 8.81 13.89
C LEU A 99 4.89 8.62 14.44
N LEU A 100 5.65 7.68 13.88
CA LEU A 100 7.00 7.34 14.33
C LEU A 100 8.04 8.34 13.83
N PHE A 101 8.05 8.59 12.53
CA PHE A 101 9.13 9.31 11.85
C PHE A 101 8.73 10.71 11.37
N LEU A 102 7.48 11.11 11.54
CA LEU A 102 6.90 12.35 10.99
C LEU A 102 6.78 12.37 9.46
N LEU A 103 7.69 11.73 8.71
CA LEU A 103 7.76 11.83 7.24
C LEU A 103 7.96 13.30 6.83
N ASP A 104 9.03 13.96 7.32
CA ASP A 104 9.33 15.38 7.10
C ASP A 104 10.74 15.68 6.54
N ASP A 105 11.46 14.65 6.08
CA ASP A 105 12.82 14.65 5.51
C ASP A 105 13.96 14.91 6.50
N ASN A 106 13.67 15.51 7.66
CA ASN A 106 14.68 15.87 8.64
C ASN A 106 14.71 14.88 9.80
N LEU A 107 13.54 14.55 10.34
CA LEU A 107 13.44 13.71 11.53
C LEU A 107 13.90 12.29 11.23
N GLU A 108 13.57 11.73 10.06
CA GLU A 108 14.01 10.40 9.62
C GLU A 108 15.54 10.31 9.63
N TRP A 109 16.21 11.33 9.07
CA TRP A 109 17.66 11.38 8.95
C TRP A 109 18.32 11.59 10.30
N SER A 110 17.75 12.44 11.15
CA SER A 110 18.25 12.62 12.51
C SER A 110 18.15 11.34 13.35
N LEU A 111 17.03 10.61 13.25
CA LEU A 111 16.83 9.34 13.95
C LEU A 111 17.73 8.24 13.39
N SER A 112 17.96 8.22 12.08
CA SER A 112 18.89 7.29 11.42
C SER A 112 20.32 7.52 11.90
N ASN A 113 20.78 8.77 12.01
CA ASN A 113 22.11 9.08 12.56
C ASN A 113 22.28 8.63 14.03
N ILE A 114 21.19 8.63 14.82
CA ILE A 114 21.20 8.12 16.19
C ILE A 114 21.25 6.59 16.19
N ALA A 115 20.45 5.94 15.35
CA ALA A 115 20.44 4.49 15.19
C ALA A 115 21.81 3.96 14.72
N GLU A 116 22.42 4.61 13.74
CA GLU A 116 23.75 4.25 13.23
C GLU A 116 24.80 4.29 14.34
N LYS A 117 24.87 5.38 15.11
CA LYS A 117 25.79 5.50 16.25
C LYS A 117 25.54 4.48 17.36
N TYR A 118 24.30 4.00 17.52
CA TYR A 118 23.98 2.95 18.48
C TYR A 118 24.45 1.59 17.96
N ASN A 119 24.12 1.29 16.70
CA ASN A 119 24.45 0.01 16.05
C ASN A 119 25.96 -0.18 15.89
N GLU A 120 26.73 0.89 15.65
CA GLU A 120 28.20 0.84 15.63
C GLU A 120 28.82 0.55 17.00
N LYS A 121 28.13 0.89 18.09
CA LYS A 121 28.65 0.76 19.45
C LYS A 121 28.22 -0.53 20.15
N ASN A 122 27.08 -1.09 19.76
CA ASN A 122 26.47 -2.25 20.40
C ASN A 122 26.28 -3.35 19.37
N GLU A 123 27.25 -4.27 19.28
CA GLU A 123 27.17 -5.43 18.38
C GLU A 123 26.33 -6.58 18.96
N GLU A 124 26.13 -6.62 20.29
CA GLU A 124 25.44 -7.72 20.99
C GLU A 124 23.91 -7.53 21.10
N ASP A 125 23.43 -6.30 21.06
CA ASP A 125 22.00 -5.97 21.20
C ASP A 125 21.27 -5.96 19.86
N LYS A 126 19.94 -6.12 19.90
CA LYS A 126 19.06 -6.00 18.73
C LYS A 126 19.30 -4.64 18.02
N PRO A 127 19.68 -4.63 16.73
CA PRO A 127 20.03 -3.39 16.04
C PRO A 127 18.81 -2.46 15.97
N TRP A 128 19.04 -1.17 16.15
CA TRP A 128 18.00 -0.16 15.97
C TRP A 128 17.70 0.03 14.50
N PHE A 129 16.43 0.26 14.19
CA PHE A 129 15.99 0.52 12.83
C PHE A 129 16.58 1.83 12.29
N ASP A 130 17.24 1.74 11.14
CA ASP A 130 17.83 2.86 10.42
C ASP A 130 16.99 3.12 9.15
N PHE A 131 16.21 4.20 9.18
CA PHE A 131 15.32 4.55 8.07
C PHE A 131 16.12 4.87 6.81
N ARG A 132 17.30 5.49 6.93
CA ARG A 132 18.13 5.87 5.78
C ARG A 132 18.66 4.63 5.05
N LYS A 133 19.18 3.65 5.79
CA LYS A 133 19.63 2.37 5.20
C LYS A 133 18.45 1.61 4.60
N TRP A 134 17.32 1.56 5.29
CA TRP A 134 16.09 0.96 4.77
C TRP A 134 15.64 1.62 3.47
N TYR A 135 15.60 2.96 3.41
CA TYR A 135 15.24 3.71 2.21
C TYR A 135 16.14 3.37 1.02
N GLN A 136 17.45 3.27 1.24
CA GLN A 136 18.40 2.92 0.18
C GLN A 136 18.15 1.51 -0.36
N VAL A 137 17.97 0.52 0.53
CA VAL A 137 17.68 -0.87 0.16
C VAL A 137 16.36 -0.94 -0.62
N MET A 138 15.30 -0.30 -0.12
CA MET A 138 14.00 -0.30 -0.77
C MET A 138 13.99 0.42 -2.10
N LYS A 139 14.68 1.57 -2.21
CA LYS A 139 14.76 2.33 -3.46
C LYS A 139 15.38 1.49 -4.56
N THR A 140 16.54 0.88 -4.28
CA THR A 140 17.21 -0.01 -5.25
C THR A 140 16.32 -1.17 -5.66
N ALA A 141 15.66 -1.83 -4.69
CA ALA A 141 14.76 -2.95 -4.98
C ALA A 141 13.56 -2.54 -5.84
N VAL A 142 12.95 -1.38 -5.57
CA VAL A 142 11.82 -0.85 -6.34
C VAL A 142 12.26 -0.47 -7.75
N ASP A 143 13.38 0.23 -7.90
CA ASP A 143 13.88 0.67 -9.21
C ASP A 143 14.18 -0.53 -10.12
N GLU A 144 14.84 -1.57 -9.59
CA GLU A 144 15.06 -2.81 -10.33
C GLU A 144 13.76 -3.52 -10.74
N LYS A 145 12.79 -3.62 -9.82
CA LYS A 145 11.50 -4.25 -10.12
C LYS A 145 10.71 -3.44 -11.14
N LYS A 146 10.75 -2.12 -11.06
CA LYS A 146 10.13 -1.21 -12.02
C LYS A 146 10.76 -1.37 -13.41
N GLN A 147 12.08 -1.42 -13.49
CA GLN A 147 12.78 -1.67 -14.76
C GLN A 147 12.41 -3.02 -15.36
N LYS A 148 12.48 -4.11 -14.57
CA LYS A 148 12.07 -5.46 -15.02
C LYS A 148 10.62 -5.47 -15.50
N TRP A 149 9.75 -4.73 -14.83
CA TRP A 149 8.34 -4.61 -15.22
C TRP A 149 8.16 -3.85 -16.53
N GLU A 150 8.87 -2.74 -16.74
CA GLU A 150 8.85 -1.97 -17.99
C GLU A 150 9.37 -2.80 -19.16
N GLU A 151 10.46 -3.54 -18.96
CA GLU A 151 10.99 -4.48 -19.95
C GLU A 151 10.00 -5.60 -20.27
N ALA A 152 9.41 -6.22 -19.24
CA ALA A 152 8.41 -7.26 -19.42
C ALA A 152 7.20 -6.72 -20.18
N ARG A 153 6.75 -5.51 -19.86
CA ARG A 153 5.65 -4.84 -20.55
C ARG A 153 5.98 -4.55 -22.02
N ALA A 154 7.19 -4.10 -22.32
CA ALA A 154 7.65 -3.88 -23.69
C ALA A 154 7.74 -5.20 -24.48
N LYS A 155 8.14 -6.29 -23.83
CA LYS A 155 8.26 -7.63 -24.41
C LYS A 155 6.92 -8.39 -24.47
N TYR A 156 5.88 -7.95 -23.75
CA TYR A 156 4.64 -8.71 -23.59
C TYR A 156 3.80 -8.68 -24.87
N LEU A 157 3.79 -9.82 -25.58
CA LEU A 157 2.88 -10.02 -26.71
C LEU A 157 1.55 -10.56 -26.20
N TRP A 158 0.48 -9.77 -26.34
CA TRP A 158 -0.88 -10.21 -26.03
C TRP A 158 -1.29 -11.35 -26.96
N LYS A 159 -1.12 -12.59 -26.49
CA LYS A 159 -1.57 -13.79 -27.19
C LYS A 159 -2.75 -14.38 -26.44
N SER A 160 -3.92 -14.40 -27.05
CA SER A 160 -5.06 -15.15 -26.50
C SER A 160 -4.71 -16.63 -26.44
N GLU A 161 -4.89 -17.29 -25.30
CA GLU A 161 -4.60 -18.72 -25.14
C GLU A 161 -5.50 -19.57 -26.05
N LYS A 162 -6.77 -19.17 -26.20
CA LYS A 162 -7.69 -19.73 -27.20
C LYS A 162 -7.74 -18.81 -28.42
N PRO A 163 -7.43 -19.30 -29.63
CA PRO A 163 -7.57 -18.47 -30.82
C PRO A 163 -9.05 -18.12 -31.01
N LEU A 164 -9.31 -16.85 -31.30
CA LEU A 164 -10.64 -16.40 -31.70
C LEU A 164 -10.81 -16.71 -33.18
N TYR A 165 -11.94 -17.31 -33.53
CA TYR A 165 -12.31 -17.62 -34.92
C TYR A 165 -13.77 -17.23 -35.14
N HIS A 166 -14.06 -16.66 -36.31
CA HIS A 166 -15.40 -16.16 -36.66
C HIS A 166 -16.35 -17.29 -37.06
N SER A 167 -15.82 -18.42 -37.54
CA SER A 167 -16.60 -19.58 -37.95
C SER A 167 -15.91 -20.90 -37.58
N ALA A 168 -16.68 -21.97 -37.43
CA ALA A 168 -16.13 -23.30 -37.12
C ALA A 168 -15.22 -23.85 -38.22
N ILE A 169 -15.37 -23.39 -39.46
CA ILE A 169 -14.57 -23.80 -40.63
C ILE A 169 -13.15 -23.20 -40.53
N ASP A 170 -13.06 -21.93 -40.12
CA ASP A 170 -11.78 -21.21 -39.97
C ASP A 170 -10.94 -21.72 -38.80
N ARG A 171 -11.54 -22.46 -37.87
CA ARG A 171 -10.88 -23.01 -36.69
C ARG A 171 -9.58 -23.73 -37.07
N SER A 172 -9.63 -24.65 -38.02
CA SER A 172 -8.45 -25.44 -38.41
C SER A 172 -7.31 -24.57 -38.98
N VAL A 173 -7.64 -23.55 -39.77
CA VAL A 173 -6.68 -22.63 -40.39
C VAL A 173 -6.04 -21.73 -39.35
N VAL A 174 -6.83 -21.19 -38.40
CA VAL A 174 -6.34 -20.31 -37.34
C VAL A 174 -5.40 -21.06 -36.39
N TYR A 175 -5.73 -22.31 -36.03
CA TYR A 175 -4.85 -23.14 -35.22
C TYR A 175 -3.53 -23.44 -35.94
N LYS A 176 -3.57 -23.86 -37.22
CA LYS A 176 -2.34 -24.13 -38.01
C LYS A 176 -1.46 -22.90 -38.18
N ARG A 177 -2.03 -21.74 -38.50
CA ARG A 177 -1.28 -20.47 -38.60
C ARG A 177 -0.60 -20.12 -37.29
N ARG A 178 -1.29 -20.32 -36.17
CA ARG A 178 -0.73 -20.06 -34.84
C ARG A 178 0.43 -21.00 -34.53
N GLU A 179 0.28 -22.29 -34.80
CA GLU A 179 1.38 -23.26 -34.61
C GLU A 179 2.61 -22.90 -35.43
N MET A 180 2.43 -22.49 -36.69
CA MET A 180 3.54 -22.00 -37.52
C MET A 180 4.21 -20.76 -36.92
N VAL A 181 3.44 -19.78 -36.45
CA VAL A 181 3.99 -18.57 -35.81
C VAL A 181 4.76 -18.92 -34.54
N VAL A 182 4.26 -19.83 -33.71
CA VAL A 182 4.94 -20.28 -32.49
C VAL A 182 6.24 -21.02 -32.83
N SER A 183 6.20 -21.88 -33.85
CA SER A 183 7.37 -22.61 -34.34
C SER A 183 8.45 -21.66 -34.86
N LEU A 184 8.06 -20.71 -35.72
CA LEU A 184 8.98 -19.69 -36.24
C LEU A 184 9.57 -18.83 -35.12
N GLN A 185 8.75 -18.37 -34.17
CA GLN A 185 9.24 -17.60 -33.02
C GLN A 185 10.24 -18.40 -32.18
N LYS A 186 10.01 -19.70 -31.98
CA LYS A 186 10.94 -20.59 -31.30
C LYS A 186 12.27 -20.68 -32.05
N GLN A 187 12.22 -20.91 -33.36
CA GLN A 187 13.42 -20.97 -34.22
C GLN A 187 14.21 -19.65 -34.21
N PHE A 188 13.52 -18.50 -34.33
CA PHE A 188 14.15 -17.19 -34.23
C PHE A 188 14.76 -16.94 -32.84
N SER A 189 14.08 -17.31 -31.75
CA SER A 189 14.63 -17.16 -30.40
C SER A 189 15.89 -18.01 -30.18
N THR A 190 15.93 -19.22 -30.74
CA THR A 190 17.11 -20.09 -30.70
C THR A 190 18.28 -19.49 -31.48
N LEU A 191 18.02 -18.88 -32.65
CA LEU A 191 19.05 -18.23 -33.48
C LEU A 191 19.61 -16.96 -32.85
N VAL A 192 18.80 -16.21 -32.12
CA VAL A 192 19.20 -14.95 -31.45
C VAL A 192 19.92 -15.20 -30.12
N GLY A 193 20.07 -16.46 -29.68
CA GLY A 193 20.71 -16.81 -28.40
C GLY A 193 19.96 -16.32 -27.16
N SER A 194 18.75 -15.79 -27.33
CA SER A 194 17.92 -15.25 -26.25
C SER A 194 16.96 -16.33 -25.78
N THR A 195 17.43 -17.20 -24.89
CA THR A 195 16.53 -18.02 -24.08
C THR A 195 16.31 -17.33 -22.74
N PRO A 196 15.25 -16.50 -22.56
CA PRO A 196 14.72 -16.34 -21.23
C PRO A 196 13.98 -17.64 -20.93
N THR A 197 14.66 -18.57 -20.27
CA THR A 197 13.97 -19.59 -19.47
C THR A 197 13.15 -18.80 -18.46
N VAL A 198 11.86 -18.60 -18.74
CA VAL A 198 10.93 -18.15 -17.72
C VAL A 198 10.78 -19.34 -16.80
N GLU A 199 11.69 -19.44 -15.83
CA GLU A 199 11.47 -20.30 -14.67
C GLU A 199 10.08 -19.94 -14.16
N LYS A 200 9.21 -20.95 -14.12
CA LYS A 200 7.91 -20.83 -13.47
C LYS A 200 8.20 -20.66 -11.99
N GLN A 201 8.47 -19.42 -11.58
CA GLN A 201 8.49 -19.05 -10.18
C GLN A 201 7.14 -19.47 -9.60
N SER A 202 7.21 -20.14 -8.46
CA SER A 202 6.05 -20.50 -7.65
C SER A 202 5.16 -19.25 -7.49
N PRO A 203 3.83 -19.37 -7.51
CA PRO A 203 2.97 -18.22 -7.31
C PRO A 203 3.16 -17.70 -5.88
N SER A 204 3.98 -16.66 -5.74
CA SER A 204 4.13 -15.89 -4.50
C SER A 204 3.25 -14.66 -4.57
N SER A 205 2.55 -14.36 -3.48
CA SER A 205 1.86 -13.07 -3.33
C SER A 205 2.84 -11.93 -3.04
N PHE A 206 4.07 -12.25 -2.62
CA PHE A 206 5.12 -11.28 -2.35
C PHE A 206 5.85 -10.89 -3.63
N GLN A 207 5.97 -9.59 -3.87
CA GLN A 207 6.76 -9.00 -4.96
C GLN A 207 8.24 -8.90 -4.60
N PHE A 208 8.56 -8.74 -3.32
CA PHE A 208 9.92 -8.71 -2.79
C PHE A 208 10.22 -9.93 -1.92
N SER A 209 11.42 -10.51 -2.07
CA SER A 209 11.95 -11.54 -1.17
C SER A 209 13.16 -10.96 -0.42
N TRP A 210 13.14 -11.06 0.90
CA TRP A 210 14.18 -10.51 1.80
C TRP A 210 14.92 -11.58 2.60
N THR A 211 14.38 -12.81 2.65
CA THR A 211 14.87 -13.93 3.46
C THR A 211 15.47 -15.07 2.64
N GLU A 212 15.52 -14.97 1.32
CA GLU A 212 16.13 -16.00 0.48
C GLU A 212 17.66 -15.93 0.57
N GLU A 213 18.27 -17.04 1.00
CA GLU A 213 19.71 -17.29 1.02
C GLU A 213 20.29 -17.04 -0.39
N GLY A 214 20.75 -15.82 -0.66
CA GLY A 214 21.26 -15.43 -1.98
C GLY A 214 21.06 -13.96 -2.36
N SER A 215 20.28 -13.17 -1.60
CA SER A 215 20.29 -11.72 -1.75
C SER A 215 21.23 -11.09 -0.72
N ASP A 216 22.28 -10.38 -1.15
CA ASP A 216 23.15 -9.54 -0.31
C ASP A 216 22.40 -8.33 0.33
N ARG A 217 21.07 -8.39 0.41
CA ARG A 217 20.22 -7.29 0.84
C ARG A 217 19.96 -7.38 2.33
N THR A 218 20.18 -6.26 3.01
CA THR A 218 19.92 -6.14 4.45
C THR A 218 18.43 -6.32 4.73
N CYS A 219 18.13 -7.28 5.61
CA CYS A 219 16.79 -7.50 6.14
C CYS A 219 16.63 -6.66 7.42
N PHE A 220 15.56 -5.87 7.52
CA PHE A 220 15.24 -5.05 8.69
C PHE A 220 14.14 -5.65 9.57
N HIS A 221 13.65 -6.85 9.21
CA HIS A 221 12.82 -7.63 10.12
C HIS A 221 13.61 -7.95 11.38
N GLY A 222 13.01 -7.81 12.56
CA GLY A 222 13.74 -7.95 13.81
C GLY A 222 14.68 -6.79 14.13
N HIS A 223 14.52 -5.61 13.54
CA HIS A 223 15.15 -4.39 14.08
C HIS A 223 14.28 -3.76 15.17
N SER A 224 14.93 -3.15 16.16
CA SER A 224 14.28 -2.53 17.31
C SER A 224 13.80 -1.09 17.00
N LEU A 225 12.60 -0.75 17.44
CA LEU A 225 12.04 0.61 17.40
C LEU A 225 12.32 1.42 18.67
N GLN A 226 13.10 0.90 19.63
CA GLN A 226 13.44 1.61 20.88
C GLN A 226 14.17 2.94 20.66
N GLY A 227 14.87 3.09 19.52
CA GLY A 227 15.45 4.36 19.09
C GLY A 227 14.41 5.46 18.89
N VAL A 228 13.16 5.10 18.55
CA VAL A 228 12.07 6.01 18.18
C VAL A 228 10.95 6.02 19.23
N LEU A 229 10.78 4.93 19.97
CA LEU A 229 9.77 4.80 21.02
C LEU A 229 10.34 5.15 22.40
N LYS A 230 9.52 5.78 23.24
CA LYS A 230 9.73 5.96 24.68
C LYS A 230 8.76 5.05 25.41
N GLN A 231 9.28 4.16 26.25
CA GLN A 231 8.45 3.41 27.16
C GLN A 231 8.06 4.32 28.34
N LYS A 232 6.76 4.54 28.54
CA LYS A 232 6.24 5.26 29.72
C LYS A 232 5.20 4.36 30.40
N GLY A 233 5.63 3.62 31.42
CA GLY A 233 4.80 2.59 32.08
C GLY A 233 4.46 1.44 31.12
N GLN A 234 3.20 1.02 31.08
CA GLN A 234 2.70 -0.03 30.17
C GLN A 234 2.41 0.49 28.74
N SER A 235 2.54 1.80 28.48
CA SER A 235 2.25 2.38 27.16
C SER A 235 3.52 2.78 26.41
N LEU A 236 3.62 2.36 25.14
CA LEU A 236 4.63 2.83 24.19
C LEU A 236 4.18 4.18 23.64
N MET A 237 4.96 5.23 23.88
CA MET A 237 4.74 6.55 23.29
C MET A 237 5.81 6.85 22.24
N THR A 238 5.42 7.46 21.13
CA THR A 238 6.37 7.99 20.16
C THR A 238 7.23 9.06 20.83
N LYS A 239 8.54 9.09 20.54
CA LYS A 239 9.41 10.19 21.01
C LYS A 239 8.94 11.54 20.46
N ASN A 240 8.23 11.53 19.34
CA ASN A 240 7.65 12.70 18.71
C ASN A 240 6.26 13.04 19.28
N SER A 241 6.08 14.29 19.69
CA SER A 241 4.80 14.87 20.13
C SER A 241 4.08 15.65 19.03
N LEU A 242 4.77 15.93 17.92
CA LEU A 242 4.26 16.68 16.77
C LEU A 242 3.76 15.70 15.71
N TYR A 243 2.59 15.99 15.16
CA TYR A 243 2.01 15.26 14.03
C TYR A 243 1.42 16.27 13.08
N TRP A 244 1.92 16.31 11.84
CA TRP A 244 1.29 17.11 10.80
C TRP A 244 0.13 16.31 10.21
N LEU A 245 -1.07 16.87 10.37
CA LEU A 245 -2.24 16.38 9.66
C LEU A 245 -2.04 16.71 8.19
N SER A 246 -2.49 15.82 7.31
CA SER A 246 -2.62 16.08 5.88
C SER A 246 -3.67 17.18 5.69
N THR A 247 -3.31 18.44 6.00
CA THR A 247 -4.22 19.58 5.97
C THR A 247 -4.40 20.04 4.53
N GLN A 248 -5.02 19.21 3.72
CA GLN A 248 -5.72 19.71 2.57
C GLN A 248 -7.09 20.18 3.04
N LYS A 249 -7.42 21.43 2.70
CA LYS A 249 -8.72 22.02 2.96
C LYS A 249 -9.76 21.07 2.35
N PHE A 250 -10.42 20.26 3.19
CA PHE A 250 -11.51 19.41 2.74
C PHE A 250 -12.45 20.29 1.92
N CYS A 251 -12.58 19.93 0.65
CA CYS A 251 -13.45 20.67 -0.26
C CYS A 251 -14.87 20.68 0.35
N LYS A 252 -15.60 21.80 0.23
CA LYS A 252 -16.95 21.94 0.83
C LYS A 252 -17.85 20.76 0.41
N SER A 253 -18.88 20.47 1.21
CA SER A 253 -19.78 19.29 1.13
C SER A 253 -20.37 18.90 -0.24
N TYR A 254 -20.21 19.72 -1.27
CA TYR A 254 -20.67 19.49 -2.65
C TYR A 254 -19.56 19.03 -3.61
N CYS A 255 -18.35 18.81 -3.11
CA CYS A 255 -17.18 18.45 -3.89
C CYS A 255 -16.85 16.97 -3.70
N LYS A 256 -16.71 16.22 -4.79
CA LYS A 256 -16.41 14.78 -4.76
C LYS A 256 -14.95 14.46 -4.36
N HIS A 257 -14.06 15.45 -4.41
CA HIS A 257 -12.66 15.30 -4.03
C HIS A 257 -12.49 15.64 -2.54
N VAL A 258 -12.04 14.66 -1.75
CA VAL A 258 -11.81 14.82 -0.32
C VAL A 258 -10.54 15.65 -0.07
N THR A 259 -9.56 15.54 -0.96
CA THR A 259 -8.22 16.18 -0.90
C THR A 259 -7.65 16.27 -2.35
N THR A 260 -7.22 17.43 -2.83
CA THR A 260 -6.47 17.55 -4.10
C THR A 260 -5.01 17.21 -3.87
N TYR A 261 -4.64 15.92 -3.98
CA TYR A 261 -3.25 15.50 -3.87
C TYR A 261 -2.37 16.25 -4.90
N GLU A 262 -1.38 16.97 -4.40
CA GLU A 262 -0.40 17.67 -5.22
C GLU A 262 0.97 17.35 -4.62
N GLU A 263 1.78 16.64 -5.40
CA GLU A 263 3.03 16.02 -4.95
C GLU A 263 3.99 17.05 -4.34
N SER A 264 4.09 18.23 -4.96
CA SER A 264 4.97 19.34 -4.55
C SER A 264 4.75 19.84 -3.12
N ASN A 265 3.59 19.58 -2.52
CA ASN A 265 3.25 20.06 -1.18
C ASN A 265 3.73 19.13 -0.06
N PHE A 266 4.29 17.96 -0.39
CA PHE A 266 4.69 16.96 0.59
C PHE A 266 6.20 16.74 0.61
N SER A 267 6.72 16.28 1.75
CA SER A 267 8.12 15.87 1.91
C SER A 267 8.49 14.71 0.98
N LEU A 268 9.77 14.61 0.63
CA LEU A 268 10.28 13.57 -0.26
C LEU A 268 10.13 12.17 0.35
N SER A 269 10.30 12.07 1.66
CA SER A 269 10.12 10.84 2.44
C SER A 269 8.67 10.38 2.37
N TYR A 270 7.70 11.28 2.56
CA TYR A 270 6.29 10.93 2.42
C TYR A 270 5.91 10.54 0.99
N GLN A 271 6.39 11.29 0.00
CA GLN A 271 6.18 10.96 -1.41
C GLN A 271 6.74 9.58 -1.76
N PHE A 272 7.96 9.26 -1.28
CA PHE A 272 8.56 7.96 -1.48
C PHE A 272 7.71 6.84 -0.90
N ILE A 273 7.27 6.96 0.36
CA ILE A 273 6.41 5.97 1.02
C ILE A 273 5.12 5.76 0.22
N LEU A 274 4.44 6.84 -0.18
CA LEU A 274 3.21 6.71 -0.96
C LEU A 274 3.47 6.06 -2.32
N ASN A 275 4.56 6.41 -3.01
CA ASN A 275 4.91 5.85 -4.30
C ASN A 275 5.30 4.37 -4.21
N LEU A 276 6.04 3.97 -3.18
CA LEU A 276 6.39 2.58 -2.89
C LEU A 276 5.14 1.71 -2.78
N PHE A 277 4.20 2.13 -1.93
CA PHE A 277 2.98 1.37 -1.71
C PHE A 277 2.01 1.44 -2.89
N SER A 278 1.97 2.56 -3.60
CA SER A 278 1.17 2.70 -4.82
C SER A 278 1.69 1.82 -5.94
N PHE A 279 3.02 1.67 -6.06
CA PHE A 279 3.64 0.71 -6.96
C PHE A 279 3.26 -0.73 -6.59
N LEU A 280 3.35 -1.07 -5.31
CA LEU A 280 3.02 -2.41 -4.81
C LEU A 280 1.56 -2.79 -5.11
N LEU A 281 0.62 -1.90 -4.80
CA LEU A 281 -0.82 -2.12 -4.99
C LEU A 281 -1.30 -1.85 -6.43
N ARG A 282 -0.44 -1.26 -7.28
CA ARG A 282 -0.77 -0.80 -8.65
C ARG A 282 -1.93 0.19 -8.69
N ILE A 283 -1.96 1.10 -7.72
CA ILE A 283 -2.97 2.16 -7.59
C ILE A 283 -2.34 3.53 -7.83
N LYS A 284 -3.19 4.56 -7.97
CA LYS A 284 -2.72 5.95 -8.03
C LYS A 284 -2.34 6.43 -6.62
N THR A 285 -1.24 7.17 -6.52
CA THR A 285 -0.75 7.77 -5.27
C THR A 285 -1.77 8.67 -4.59
N SER A 286 -2.56 9.41 -5.38
CA SER A 286 -3.65 10.26 -4.87
C SER A 286 -4.71 9.46 -4.09
N LEU A 287 -4.99 8.23 -4.53
CA LEU A 287 -6.01 7.38 -3.90
C LEU A 287 -5.54 6.87 -2.54
N LEU A 288 -4.27 6.48 -2.45
CA LEU A 288 -3.68 6.08 -1.19
C LEU A 288 -3.65 7.25 -0.20
N HIS A 289 -3.31 8.44 -0.67
CA HIS A 289 -3.31 9.65 0.15
C HIS A 289 -4.70 10.02 0.68
N GLU A 290 -5.75 9.85 -0.14
CA GLU A 290 -7.14 10.04 0.28
C GLU A 290 -7.52 9.11 1.44
N GLU A 291 -7.16 7.82 1.36
CA GLU A 291 -7.42 6.86 2.43
C GLU A 291 -6.62 7.18 3.70
N VAL A 292 -5.34 7.56 3.59
CA VAL A 292 -4.54 8.03 4.73
C VAL A 292 -5.22 9.21 5.43
N SER A 293 -5.72 10.17 4.66
CA SER A 293 -6.45 11.34 5.19
C SER A 293 -7.76 10.96 5.91
N LEU A 294 -8.47 9.92 5.43
CA LEU A 294 -9.67 9.41 6.07
C LEU A 294 -9.37 8.74 7.42
N ILE A 295 -8.27 7.98 7.50
CA ILE A 295 -7.82 7.33 8.74
C ILE A 295 -7.38 8.39 9.76
N GLU A 296 -6.56 9.37 9.34
CA GLU A 296 -6.14 10.49 10.18
C GLU A 296 -7.34 11.24 10.79
N LYS A 297 -8.39 11.44 10.01
CA LYS A 297 -9.62 12.09 10.49
C LYS A 297 -10.33 11.29 11.57
N ARG A 298 -10.31 9.95 11.50
CA ARG A 298 -10.86 9.08 12.55
C ARG A 298 -9.98 9.13 13.79
N LEU A 299 -8.67 8.97 13.62
CA LEU A 299 -7.69 8.96 14.69
C LEU A 299 -7.67 10.29 15.47
N PHE A 300 -7.72 11.43 14.77
CA PHE A 300 -7.67 12.76 15.35
C PHE A 300 -9.03 13.46 15.40
N LYS A 301 -10.14 12.71 15.50
CA LYS A 301 -11.52 13.23 15.53
C LYS A 301 -11.71 14.40 16.51
N ALA A 302 -11.05 14.36 17.66
CA ALA A 302 -11.05 15.43 18.65
C ALA A 302 -10.53 16.77 18.07
N LYS A 303 -9.39 16.76 17.36
CA LYS A 303 -8.80 17.95 16.72
C LYS A 303 -9.69 18.52 15.60
N TYR A 304 -10.37 17.66 14.84
CA TYR A 304 -11.30 18.13 13.80
C TYR A 304 -12.63 18.66 14.36
N SER A 305 -13.09 18.13 15.49
CA SER A 305 -14.35 18.55 16.13
C SER A 305 -14.26 19.93 16.80
N THR A 306 -13.10 20.28 17.37
CA THR A 306 -12.85 21.57 18.02
C THR A 306 -12.75 22.71 17.01
N THR A 307 -12.17 22.47 15.83
CA THR A 307 -12.14 23.44 14.72
C THR A 307 -13.54 23.79 14.22
N LYS A 308 -14.45 22.80 14.14
CA LYS A 308 -15.86 23.05 13.81
C LYS A 308 -16.55 23.93 14.87
N LYS A 309 -16.36 23.63 16.16
CA LYS A 309 -16.95 24.44 17.26
C LYS A 309 -16.41 25.89 17.31
N LYS A 310 -15.14 26.12 16.97
CA LYS A 310 -14.58 27.49 16.88
C LYS A 310 -15.17 28.27 15.69
N SER A 311 -15.41 27.61 14.54
CA SER A 311 -16.03 28.23 13.36
C SER A 311 -17.53 28.56 13.53
N SER A 312 -18.25 27.80 14.35
CA SER A 312 -19.68 28.06 14.62
C SER A 312 -19.92 29.17 15.65
N ARG A 313 -18.97 29.41 16.56
CA ARG A 313 -19.06 30.49 17.56
C ARG A 313 -18.76 31.87 16.99
N SER A 314 -18.06 31.99 15.86
CA SER A 314 -17.79 33.31 15.24
C SER A 314 -18.92 33.85 14.35
N ARG A 315 -20.02 33.10 14.15
CA ARG A 315 -21.17 33.54 13.34
C ARG A 315 -22.38 34.05 14.14
N LYS A 316 -22.27 34.21 15.45
CA LYS A 316 -23.28 34.89 16.29
C LYS A 316 -22.67 36.07 17.04
N ALA A 317 -22.32 37.12 16.30
CA ALA A 317 -22.18 38.48 16.83
C ALA A 317 -22.09 39.46 15.65
N ARG A 318 -23.25 39.84 15.10
CA ARG A 318 -23.56 41.12 14.45
C ARG A 318 -24.95 41.03 13.82
N LYS A 319 -25.97 41.29 14.63
CA LYS A 319 -27.22 41.96 14.27
C LYS A 319 -27.72 42.68 15.52
N CYS A 320 -28.24 43.88 15.28
CA CYS A 320 -28.55 44.96 16.21
C CYS A 320 -27.31 45.73 16.66
#